data_AF-A0A2N4YQ53-F1
#
_entry.id   AF-A0A2N4YQ53-F1
#
_cell.length_a   1.000
_cell.length_b   1.000
_cell.length_c   1.000
_cell.angle_alpha   90.00
_cell.angle_beta   90.00
_cell.angle_gamma   90.00
#
_symmetry.space_group_name_H-M   'P 1'
#
loop_
_entity.id
_entity.type
_entity.pdbx_description
1 polymer ?
#
loop_
_entity_poly.entity_id
_entity_poly.type
_entity_poly.pdbx_seq_one_letter_code
_entity_poly.pdbx_strand_id
1 'polypeptide(L)'
;ALTDVRTLRVIYGPHGAPEFFAPAYMATFFATDWEVHFNSSRTGVRLIGPKPVWTRDSGGEAGLHPSNIHDNPYAVGAVDFTGDMPVILGPDGPSLGGFVCPVTVIEADLWQLGQLKAGDKVRFVAVDVPTARRLAAGRRAELATLQAQDVAWQPAPLTSPVVMTCGDADKRLVARLSGDTHLLLEAGEAELDLVLRFRIHALMQALEGQAREGIIDITPGIRSLQLHFQPETLALETLLAWVSGEWAT
;
A
#
# COMPACT_ATOMS: atom_id res chain seq x y z
N ALA A 1 -28.48 6.19 -10.29
CA ALA A 1 -27.85 4.96 -10.84
C ALA A 1 -26.38 5.00 -10.48
N LEU A 2 -25.78 3.88 -10.13
CA LEU A 2 -24.33 3.80 -9.98
C LEU A 2 -23.69 4.04 -11.37
N THR A 3 -22.54 4.69 -11.44
CA THR A 3 -21.84 4.95 -12.70
C THR A 3 -21.39 3.64 -13.34
N ASP A 4 -21.31 3.59 -14.67
CA ASP A 4 -20.86 2.40 -15.42
C ASP A 4 -19.41 2.00 -15.06
N VAL A 5 -18.61 2.96 -14.61
CA VAL A 5 -17.26 2.78 -14.07
C VAL A 5 -17.17 3.50 -12.73
N ARG A 6 -16.74 2.80 -11.68
CA ARG A 6 -16.51 3.37 -10.34
C ARG A 6 -15.08 3.88 -10.22
N THR A 7 -14.91 5.01 -9.57
CA THR A 7 -13.58 5.54 -9.25
C THR A 7 -13.13 5.05 -7.88
N LEU A 8 -11.97 4.41 -7.83
CA LEU A 8 -11.27 4.09 -6.58
C LEU A 8 -10.04 5.00 -6.46
N ARG A 9 -10.02 5.86 -5.45
CA ARG A 9 -8.87 6.72 -5.17
C ARG A 9 -7.81 5.92 -4.43
N VAL A 10 -6.55 6.12 -4.80
CA VAL A 10 -5.44 5.32 -4.30
C VAL A 10 -4.24 6.20 -3.95
N ILE A 11 -3.45 5.76 -2.96
CA ILE A 11 -2.07 6.19 -2.79
C ILE A 11 -1.19 5.34 -3.70
N TYR A 12 -0.26 6.00 -4.41
CA TYR A 12 0.76 5.31 -5.20
C TYR A 12 1.84 4.76 -4.28
N GLY A 13 2.13 3.46 -4.40
CA GLY A 13 3.03 2.71 -3.53
C GLY A 13 2.39 1.44 -2.94
N PRO A 14 3.20 0.59 -2.29
CA PRO A 14 4.65 0.78 -2.06
C PRO A 14 5.55 0.41 -3.26
N HIS A 15 5.09 -0.47 -4.15
CA HIS A 15 5.92 -1.11 -5.18
C HIS A 15 5.55 -0.64 -6.60
N GLY A 16 5.79 0.64 -6.89
CA GLY A 16 5.49 1.24 -8.19
C GLY A 16 6.61 1.13 -9.23
N ALA A 17 6.47 1.93 -10.29
CA ALA A 17 7.54 2.26 -11.22
C ALA A 17 8.51 3.29 -10.59
N PRO A 18 9.78 3.32 -11.03
CA PRO A 18 10.38 2.48 -12.08
C PRO A 18 10.96 1.15 -11.55
N GLU A 19 10.84 0.88 -10.25
CA GLU A 19 11.55 -0.25 -9.62
C GLU A 19 10.95 -1.61 -10.04
N PHE A 20 9.63 -1.74 -10.04
CA PHE A 20 8.96 -3.02 -10.28
C PHE A 20 8.19 -3.04 -11.60
N PHE A 21 7.57 -1.92 -11.96
CA PHE A 21 6.77 -1.78 -13.18
C PHE A 21 7.40 -0.79 -14.15
N ALA A 22 7.24 -1.03 -15.45
CA ALA A 22 7.62 -0.06 -16.46
C ALA A 22 6.76 1.21 -16.29
N PRO A 23 7.34 2.42 -16.39
CA PRO A 23 6.56 3.66 -16.29
C PRO A 23 5.36 3.72 -17.27
N ALA A 24 5.54 3.19 -18.49
CA ALA A 24 4.47 3.09 -19.49
C ALA A 24 3.33 2.14 -19.06
N TYR A 25 3.63 1.09 -18.30
CA TYR A 25 2.59 0.23 -17.75
C TYR A 25 1.81 0.94 -16.66
N MET A 26 2.45 1.74 -15.80
CA MET A 26 1.70 2.51 -14.80
C MET A 26 0.76 3.53 -15.46
N ALA A 27 1.15 4.15 -16.57
CA ALA A 27 0.21 4.98 -17.35
C ALA A 27 -0.99 4.17 -17.86
N THR A 28 -0.76 2.94 -18.35
CA THR A 28 -1.81 2.01 -18.77
C THR A 28 -2.72 1.61 -17.60
N PHE A 29 -2.14 1.30 -16.44
CA PHE A 29 -2.85 0.90 -15.22
C PHE A 29 -3.89 1.94 -14.79
N PHE A 30 -3.50 3.21 -14.75
CA PHE A 30 -4.38 4.31 -14.36
C PHE A 30 -5.40 4.71 -15.45
N ALA A 31 -5.13 4.41 -16.72
CA ALA A 31 -6.04 4.66 -17.83
C ALA A 31 -7.10 3.54 -18.02
N THR A 32 -6.88 2.37 -17.42
CA THR A 32 -7.70 1.18 -17.62
C THR A 32 -8.96 1.18 -16.77
N ASP A 33 -10.08 0.77 -17.38
CA ASP A 33 -11.26 0.30 -16.67
C ASP A 33 -11.12 -1.19 -16.37
N TRP A 34 -10.81 -1.50 -15.11
CA TRP A 34 -10.60 -2.86 -14.64
C TRP A 34 -11.94 -3.52 -14.36
N GLU A 35 -12.16 -4.70 -14.94
CA GLU A 35 -13.39 -5.46 -14.72
C GLU A 35 -13.23 -6.38 -13.50
N VAL A 36 -14.23 -6.41 -12.63
CA VAL A 36 -14.26 -7.29 -11.46
C VAL A 36 -14.51 -8.73 -11.91
N HIS A 37 -13.55 -9.60 -11.64
CA HIS A 37 -13.64 -11.02 -11.95
C HIS A 37 -14.59 -11.75 -11.00
N PHE A 38 -15.26 -12.80 -11.49
CA PHE A 38 -16.26 -13.55 -10.70
C PHE A 38 -15.70 -14.23 -9.44
N ASN A 39 -14.42 -14.61 -9.47
CA ASN A 39 -13.71 -15.21 -8.34
C ASN A 39 -13.23 -14.15 -7.32
N SER A 40 -14.18 -13.37 -6.81
CA SER A 40 -13.96 -12.30 -5.83
C SER A 40 -14.75 -12.60 -4.56
N SER A 41 -14.16 -12.31 -3.40
CA SER A 41 -14.78 -12.55 -2.09
C SER A 41 -14.25 -11.57 -1.05
N ARG A 42 -14.57 -11.77 0.23
CA ARG A 42 -14.04 -10.98 1.34
C ARG A 42 -12.52 -11.05 1.48
N THR A 43 -11.87 -12.07 0.91
CA THR A 43 -10.42 -12.18 0.87
C THR A 43 -9.79 -11.22 -0.14
N GLY A 44 -10.51 -10.86 -1.19
CA GLY A 44 -10.06 -9.90 -2.19
C GLY A 44 -10.93 -9.85 -3.44
N VAL A 45 -10.82 -8.74 -4.15
CA VAL A 45 -11.52 -8.46 -5.40
C VAL A 45 -10.55 -8.63 -6.56
N ARG A 46 -10.70 -9.69 -7.34
CA ARG A 46 -9.84 -9.97 -8.49
C ARG A 46 -10.24 -9.10 -9.66
N LEU A 47 -9.24 -8.65 -10.42
CA LEU A 47 -9.46 -7.74 -11.54
C LEU A 47 -8.97 -8.36 -12.86
N ILE A 48 -9.70 -8.07 -13.93
CA ILE A 48 -9.37 -8.40 -15.32
C ILE A 48 -8.91 -7.10 -15.99
N GLY A 49 -7.74 -7.16 -16.63
CA GLY A 49 -7.17 -6.01 -17.32
C GLY A 49 -5.86 -6.34 -18.03
N PRO A 50 -5.09 -5.32 -18.43
CA PRO A 50 -3.86 -5.49 -19.20
C PRO A 50 -2.77 -6.17 -18.37
N LYS A 51 -2.01 -7.05 -19.03
CA LYS A 51 -0.85 -7.71 -18.41
C LYS A 51 0.22 -6.69 -18.04
N PRO A 52 0.87 -6.85 -16.88
CA PRO A 52 1.98 -5.99 -16.45
C PRO A 52 3.18 -6.07 -17.38
N VAL A 53 3.87 -4.93 -17.47
CA VAL A 53 5.21 -4.86 -18.06
C VAL A 53 6.18 -4.60 -16.92
N TRP A 54 6.99 -5.61 -16.64
CA TRP A 54 7.95 -5.64 -15.55
C TRP A 54 9.27 -4.97 -15.95
N THR A 55 9.97 -4.39 -14.99
CA THR A 55 11.32 -3.81 -15.18
C THR A 55 12.45 -4.76 -14.83
N ARG A 56 12.12 -5.95 -14.33
CA ARG A 56 13.03 -7.02 -13.96
C ARG A 56 12.57 -8.33 -14.58
N ASP A 57 13.52 -9.23 -14.83
CA ASP A 57 13.24 -10.53 -15.44
C ASP A 57 12.81 -11.59 -14.43
N SER A 58 13.07 -11.37 -13.13
CA SER A 58 12.79 -12.32 -12.05
C SER A 58 12.72 -11.62 -10.69
N GLY A 59 12.06 -12.25 -9.72
CA GLY A 59 12.11 -11.88 -8.31
C GLY A 59 13.32 -12.44 -7.55
N GLY A 60 14.22 -13.16 -8.24
CA GLY A 60 15.43 -13.71 -7.66
C GLY A 60 15.13 -14.81 -6.64
N GLU A 61 15.76 -14.73 -5.47
CA GLU A 61 15.58 -15.71 -4.39
C GLU A 61 14.16 -15.71 -3.80
N ALA A 62 13.41 -14.62 -3.98
CA ALA A 62 12.01 -14.52 -3.56
C ALA A 62 11.02 -15.25 -4.49
N GLY A 63 11.48 -15.70 -5.67
CA GLY A 63 10.66 -16.39 -6.65
C GLY A 63 10.96 -15.94 -8.08
N LEU A 64 10.72 -16.83 -9.05
CA LEU A 64 11.11 -16.58 -10.45
C LEU A 64 10.22 -15.55 -11.16
N HIS A 65 8.98 -15.31 -10.72
CA HIS A 65 8.13 -14.35 -11.39
C HIS A 65 8.58 -12.92 -11.07
N PRO A 66 8.61 -11.98 -12.02
CA PRO A 66 8.97 -10.58 -11.78
C PRO A 66 8.09 -9.81 -10.80
N SER A 67 6.97 -10.38 -10.35
CA SER A 67 6.16 -9.81 -9.28
C SER A 67 6.64 -10.24 -7.89
N ASN A 68 7.50 -11.25 -7.79
CA ASN A 68 7.92 -11.83 -6.51
C ASN A 68 8.86 -10.91 -5.72
N ILE A 69 8.58 -10.72 -4.44
CA ILE A 69 9.42 -10.01 -3.47
C ILE A 69 9.55 -10.86 -2.21
N HIS A 70 10.58 -10.62 -1.41
CA HIS A 70 10.64 -11.25 -0.09
C HIS A 70 9.41 -10.85 0.71
N ASP A 71 8.74 -11.83 1.30
CA ASP A 71 7.43 -11.63 1.89
C ASP A 71 7.42 -10.44 2.85
N ASN A 72 6.46 -9.55 2.59
CA ASN A 72 6.19 -8.38 3.42
C ASN A 72 4.70 -8.31 3.78
N PRO A 73 4.37 -7.54 4.82
CA PRO A 73 2.99 -7.33 5.18
C PRO A 73 2.28 -6.40 4.19
N TYR A 74 0.99 -6.63 3.98
CA TYR A 74 0.14 -5.83 3.12
C TYR A 74 -0.87 -4.99 3.90
N ALA A 75 -1.26 -3.86 3.32
CA ALA A 75 -2.39 -3.08 3.80
C ALA A 75 -3.70 -3.60 3.18
N VAL A 76 -4.79 -3.54 3.92
CA VAL A 76 -6.13 -3.76 3.34
C VAL A 76 -6.38 -2.72 2.25
N GLY A 77 -6.84 -3.17 1.09
CA GLY A 77 -7.01 -2.33 -0.10
C GLY A 77 -5.77 -2.20 -0.98
N ALA A 78 -4.64 -2.82 -0.62
CA ALA A 78 -3.49 -2.93 -1.52
C ALA A 78 -3.88 -3.70 -2.79
N VAL A 79 -3.41 -3.25 -3.95
CA VAL A 79 -3.62 -3.96 -5.23
C VAL A 79 -2.44 -4.88 -5.46
N ASP A 80 -2.59 -6.13 -5.04
CA ASP A 80 -1.53 -7.14 -5.09
C ASP A 80 -1.46 -7.85 -6.43
N PHE A 81 -0.26 -7.94 -7.02
CA PHE A 81 -0.03 -8.61 -8.30
C PHE A 81 0.47 -10.05 -8.09
N THR A 82 -0.48 -10.96 -7.90
CA THR A 82 -0.26 -12.43 -7.79
C THR A 82 0.18 -13.04 -9.13
N GLY A 83 1.41 -12.74 -9.54
CA GLY A 83 1.87 -12.93 -10.91
C GLY A 83 1.37 -11.79 -11.80
N ASP A 84 0.75 -12.13 -12.92
CA ASP A 84 0.17 -11.16 -13.86
C ASP A 84 -1.29 -10.77 -13.54
N MET A 85 -1.87 -11.32 -12.46
CA MET A 85 -3.28 -11.09 -12.09
C MET A 85 -3.39 -10.23 -10.83
N PRO A 86 -3.95 -9.01 -10.93
CA PRO A 86 -4.15 -8.15 -9.77
C PRO A 86 -5.37 -8.53 -8.94
N VAL A 87 -5.24 -8.38 -7.62
CA VAL A 87 -6.31 -8.53 -6.63
C VAL A 87 -6.27 -7.37 -5.64
N ILE A 88 -7.40 -6.70 -5.41
CA ILE A 88 -7.53 -5.73 -4.32
C ILE A 88 -7.73 -6.53 -3.03
N LEU A 89 -6.80 -6.46 -2.08
CA LEU A 89 -6.85 -7.24 -0.85
C LEU A 89 -8.00 -6.79 0.04
N GLY A 90 -8.84 -7.75 0.44
CA GLY A 90 -9.99 -7.51 1.30
C GLY A 90 -9.66 -7.65 2.79
N PRO A 91 -10.64 -7.39 3.68
CA PRO A 91 -10.43 -7.49 5.14
C PRO A 91 -10.15 -8.92 5.64
N ASP A 92 -10.57 -9.95 4.89
CA ASP A 92 -10.23 -11.35 5.18
C ASP A 92 -9.06 -11.83 4.30
N GLY A 93 -8.32 -10.90 3.69
CA GLY A 93 -7.21 -11.17 2.80
C GLY A 93 -5.95 -11.64 3.53
N PRO A 94 -4.93 -12.10 2.78
CA PRO A 94 -3.63 -12.40 3.36
C PRO A 94 -3.01 -11.14 3.98
N SER A 95 -2.41 -11.29 5.16
CA SER A 95 -1.69 -10.20 5.83
C SER A 95 -0.24 -10.08 5.37
N LEU A 96 0.41 -11.20 5.01
CA LEU A 96 1.80 -11.27 4.58
C LEU A 96 1.90 -12.08 3.28
N GLY A 97 2.66 -11.58 2.31
CA GLY A 97 2.84 -12.25 1.02
C GLY A 97 4.02 -11.70 0.23
N GLY A 98 4.40 -12.44 -0.82
CA GLY A 98 5.62 -12.24 -1.60
C GLY A 98 5.41 -11.64 -2.97
N PHE A 99 4.46 -10.72 -3.12
CA PHE A 99 4.11 -10.06 -4.39
C PHE A 99 4.05 -8.52 -4.27
N VAL A 100 4.34 -7.83 -5.37
CA VAL A 100 4.35 -6.37 -5.44
C VAL A 100 2.94 -5.76 -5.48
N CYS A 101 2.82 -4.56 -4.92
CA CYS A 101 1.60 -3.77 -4.82
C CYS A 101 1.90 -2.33 -5.29
N PRO A 102 1.50 -1.90 -6.50
CA PRO A 102 1.84 -0.56 -6.99
C PRO A 102 0.98 0.56 -6.40
N VAL A 103 -0.20 0.24 -5.87
CA VAL A 103 -1.12 1.21 -5.26
C VAL A 103 -1.90 0.58 -4.11
N THR A 104 -2.40 1.42 -3.21
CA THR A 104 -3.33 1.04 -2.13
C THR A 104 -4.55 1.96 -2.12
N VAL A 105 -5.74 1.38 -2.08
CA VAL A 105 -7.02 2.12 -1.97
C VAL A 105 -7.04 2.92 -0.68
N ILE A 106 -7.42 4.20 -0.77
CA ILE A 106 -7.47 5.08 0.41
C ILE A 106 -8.55 4.61 1.38
N GLU A 107 -8.35 4.86 2.66
CA GLU A 107 -9.29 4.52 3.73
C GLU A 107 -10.73 4.96 3.42
N ALA A 108 -10.89 6.19 2.89
CA ALA A 108 -12.19 6.78 2.56
C ALA A 108 -12.96 6.01 1.46
N ASP A 109 -12.28 5.20 0.66
CA ASP A 109 -12.84 4.43 -0.46
C ASP A 109 -12.97 2.93 -0.20
N LEU A 110 -12.40 2.41 0.90
CA LEU A 110 -12.43 0.97 1.19
C LEU A 110 -13.85 0.38 1.23
N TRP A 111 -14.84 1.15 1.67
CA TRP A 111 -16.24 0.71 1.72
C TRP A 111 -16.79 0.33 0.33
N GLN A 112 -16.27 0.96 -0.74
CA GLN A 112 -16.72 0.71 -2.11
C GLN A 112 -16.42 -0.73 -2.53
N LEU A 113 -15.35 -1.34 -2.00
CA LEU A 113 -14.96 -2.71 -2.31
C LEU A 113 -16.05 -3.72 -1.92
N GLY A 114 -16.75 -3.47 -0.81
CA GLY A 114 -17.88 -4.30 -0.37
C GLY A 114 -19.14 -4.17 -1.22
N GLN A 115 -19.15 -3.26 -2.20
CA GLN A 115 -20.26 -3.03 -3.13
C GLN A 115 -19.97 -3.50 -4.55
N LEU A 116 -18.76 -4.00 -4.82
CA LEU A 116 -18.37 -4.51 -6.12
C LEU A 116 -18.95 -5.91 -6.34
N LYS A 117 -19.39 -6.18 -7.57
CA LYS A 117 -19.83 -7.50 -8.04
C LYS A 117 -19.15 -7.84 -9.36
N ALA A 118 -19.18 -9.13 -9.73
CA ALA A 118 -18.64 -9.60 -11.00
C ALA A 118 -19.18 -8.78 -12.19
N GLY A 119 -18.29 -8.35 -13.08
CA GLY A 119 -18.61 -7.51 -14.23
C GLY A 119 -18.68 -6.00 -13.97
N ASP A 120 -18.66 -5.55 -12.71
CA ASP A 120 -18.49 -4.13 -12.40
C ASP A 120 -17.13 -3.65 -12.92
N LYS A 121 -17.04 -2.37 -13.29
CA LYS A 121 -15.79 -1.74 -13.71
C LYS A 121 -15.30 -0.73 -12.70
N VAL A 122 -14.00 -0.72 -12.44
CA VAL A 122 -13.32 0.25 -11.59
C VAL A 122 -12.17 0.92 -12.32
N ARG A 123 -11.96 2.21 -12.07
CA ARG A 123 -10.78 2.96 -12.52
C ARG A 123 -10.06 3.53 -11.31
N PHE A 124 -8.75 3.30 -11.24
CA PHE A 124 -7.91 3.85 -10.19
C PHE A 124 -7.54 5.29 -10.49
N VAL A 125 -7.54 6.15 -9.47
CA VAL A 125 -7.11 7.54 -9.58
C VAL A 125 -6.17 7.86 -8.41
N ALA A 126 -4.94 8.24 -8.71
CA ALA A 126 -3.97 8.62 -7.69
C ALA A 126 -4.38 9.92 -6.99
N VAL A 127 -4.23 9.97 -5.68
CA VAL A 127 -4.37 11.17 -4.84
C VAL A 127 -3.17 11.27 -3.90
N ASP A 128 -2.92 12.47 -3.39
CA ASP A 128 -1.90 12.68 -2.34
C ASP A 128 -2.46 12.36 -0.95
N VAL A 129 -1.56 12.13 0.02
CA VAL A 129 -1.91 11.83 1.40
C VAL A 129 -2.78 12.93 2.04
N PRO A 130 -2.49 14.24 1.87
CA PRO A 130 -3.36 15.30 2.39
C PRO A 130 -4.79 15.22 1.84
N THR A 131 -4.96 14.91 0.56
CA THR A 131 -6.30 14.75 -0.06
C THR A 131 -7.00 13.51 0.48
N ALA A 132 -6.32 12.38 0.58
CA ALA A 132 -6.87 11.16 1.18
C ALA A 132 -7.37 11.43 2.61
N ARG A 133 -6.64 12.25 3.39
CA ARG A 133 -6.98 12.56 4.78
C ARG A 133 -8.14 13.54 4.89
N ARG A 134 -8.22 14.56 4.01
CA ARG A 134 -9.42 15.40 3.92
C ARG A 134 -10.67 14.59 3.58
N LEU A 135 -10.54 13.60 2.69
CA LEU A 135 -11.64 12.70 2.31
C LEU A 135 -12.07 11.79 3.47
N ALA A 136 -11.11 11.22 4.21
CA ALA A 136 -11.41 10.43 5.40
C ALA A 136 -12.10 11.26 6.49
N ALA A 137 -11.61 12.49 6.74
CA ALA A 137 -12.25 13.42 7.67
C ALA A 137 -13.68 13.79 7.23
N GLY A 138 -13.89 14.05 5.93
CA GLY A 138 -15.22 14.26 5.37
C GLY A 138 -16.14 13.07 5.57
N ARG A 139 -15.66 11.84 5.33
CA ARG A 139 -16.45 10.63 5.56
C ARG A 139 -16.82 10.45 7.03
N ARG A 140 -15.90 10.76 7.94
CA ARG A 140 -16.16 10.74 9.40
C ARG A 140 -17.22 11.77 9.80
N ALA A 141 -17.13 12.99 9.25
CA ALA A 141 -18.14 14.02 9.49
C ALA A 141 -19.51 13.64 8.91
N GLU A 142 -19.55 13.02 7.72
CA GLU A 142 -20.78 12.49 7.13
C GLU A 142 -21.42 11.44 8.04
N LEU A 143 -20.64 10.50 8.58
CA LEU A 143 -21.15 9.46 9.48
C LEU A 143 -21.65 10.06 10.81
N ALA A 144 -20.96 11.05 11.36
CA ALA A 144 -21.33 11.69 12.62
C ALA A 144 -22.59 12.56 12.49
N THR A 145 -22.77 13.23 11.36
CA THR A 145 -23.86 14.19 11.13
C THR A 145 -25.03 13.61 10.32
N LEU A 146 -24.81 12.47 9.66
CA LEU A 146 -25.70 11.89 8.64
C LEU A 146 -26.01 12.86 7.49
N GLN A 147 -25.12 13.81 7.23
CA GLN A 147 -25.23 14.78 6.15
C GLN A 147 -24.09 14.59 5.15
N ALA A 148 -24.43 14.51 3.87
CA ALA A 148 -23.45 14.39 2.79
C ALA A 148 -22.41 15.51 2.89
N GLN A 149 -21.14 15.13 2.85
CA GLN A 149 -20.01 16.06 2.88
C GLN A 149 -19.42 16.15 1.48
N ASP A 150 -19.47 17.34 0.89
CA ASP A 150 -18.80 17.59 -0.38
C ASP A 150 -17.35 18.00 -0.12
N VAL A 151 -16.42 17.07 -0.32
CA VAL A 151 -14.99 17.31 -0.17
C VAL A 151 -14.36 17.38 -1.56
N ALA A 152 -14.03 18.60 -1.98
CA ALA A 152 -13.34 18.83 -3.24
C ALA A 152 -11.98 18.12 -3.28
N TRP A 153 -11.72 17.42 -4.39
CA TRP A 153 -10.48 16.72 -4.64
C TRP A 153 -10.18 16.70 -6.14
N GLN A 154 -8.92 16.43 -6.48
CA GLN A 154 -8.45 16.27 -7.85
C GLN A 154 -7.38 15.17 -7.92
N PRO A 155 -7.17 14.54 -9.09
CA PRO A 155 -6.06 13.61 -9.27
C PRO A 155 -4.71 14.27 -8.95
N ALA A 156 -3.82 13.53 -8.30
CA ALA A 156 -2.45 13.94 -8.03
C ALA A 156 -1.49 13.30 -9.06
N PRO A 157 -0.38 13.98 -9.40
CA PRO A 157 0.68 13.35 -10.19
C PRO A 157 1.30 12.18 -9.41
N LEU A 158 1.81 11.17 -10.13
CA LEU A 158 2.53 10.06 -9.51
C LEU A 158 3.88 10.56 -9.00
N THR A 159 4.08 10.54 -7.68
CA THR A 159 5.36 10.82 -7.02
C THR A 159 5.96 9.53 -6.48
N SER A 160 7.25 9.54 -6.13
CA SER A 160 7.88 8.39 -5.47
C SER A 160 7.09 8.01 -4.20
N PRO A 161 6.82 6.70 -3.97
CA PRO A 161 6.23 6.25 -2.72
C PRO A 161 7.23 6.28 -1.55
N VAL A 162 8.53 6.44 -1.83
CA VAL A 162 9.58 6.53 -0.81
C VAL A 162 9.51 7.89 -0.13
N VAL A 163 9.18 7.87 1.16
CA VAL A 163 9.02 9.08 2.00
C VAL A 163 10.17 9.28 2.99
N MET A 164 10.99 8.25 3.19
CA MET A 164 12.22 8.35 3.98
C MET A 164 13.26 7.34 3.50
N THR A 165 14.52 7.73 3.53
CA THR A 165 15.66 6.81 3.47
C THR A 165 16.67 7.26 4.52
N CYS A 166 17.10 6.34 5.38
CA CYS A 166 18.12 6.60 6.39
C CYS A 166 19.08 5.40 6.53
N GLY A 167 20.24 5.66 7.14
CA GLY A 167 21.33 4.67 7.19
C GLY A 167 21.97 4.41 5.82
N ASP A 168 23.03 3.59 5.82
CA ASP A 168 23.82 3.26 4.64
C ASP A 168 24.09 1.75 4.58
N ALA A 169 24.31 1.23 3.36
CA ALA A 169 24.67 -0.17 3.10
C ALA A 169 23.77 -1.18 3.83
N ASP A 170 24.33 -2.06 4.67
CA ASP A 170 23.63 -3.09 5.45
C ASP A 170 22.68 -2.53 6.52
N LYS A 171 22.73 -1.21 6.76
CA LYS A 171 21.87 -0.46 7.68
C LYS A 171 20.92 0.48 6.95
N ARG A 172 20.84 0.43 5.61
CA ARG A 172 19.88 1.25 4.87
C ARG A 172 18.46 0.86 5.27
N LEU A 173 17.60 1.83 5.53
CA LEU A 173 16.17 1.65 5.75
C LEU A 173 15.41 2.59 4.82
N VAL A 174 14.45 2.02 4.09
CA VAL A 174 13.56 2.77 3.20
C VAL A 174 12.15 2.70 3.76
N ALA A 175 11.50 3.85 3.91
CA ALA A 175 10.09 3.92 4.26
C ALA A 175 9.26 4.30 3.04
N ARG A 176 8.24 3.49 2.76
CA ARG A 176 7.33 3.63 1.61
C ARG A 176 5.91 3.78 2.09
N LEU A 177 5.15 4.66 1.44
CA LEU A 177 3.71 4.71 1.61
C LEU A 177 3.09 3.38 1.17
N SER A 178 2.28 2.79 2.04
CA SER A 178 1.52 1.55 1.79
C SER A 178 0.02 1.84 1.90
N GLY A 179 -0.43 2.95 1.31
CA GLY A 179 -1.74 3.55 1.59
C GLY A 179 -1.62 4.84 2.40
N ASP A 180 -2.77 5.32 2.88
CA ASP A 180 -2.89 6.54 3.66
C ASP A 180 -2.91 6.30 5.18
N THR A 181 -2.91 5.03 5.61
CA THR A 181 -2.88 4.58 7.01
C THR A 181 -1.74 3.60 7.34
N HIS A 182 -0.91 3.24 6.35
CA HIS A 182 0.16 2.28 6.54
C HIS A 182 1.49 2.78 5.99
N LEU A 183 2.57 2.44 6.68
CA LEU A 183 3.94 2.71 6.29
C LEU A 183 4.70 1.39 6.22
N LEU A 184 5.28 1.08 5.05
CA LEU A 184 6.14 -0.09 4.87
C LEU A 184 7.60 0.33 5.05
N LEU A 185 8.29 -0.30 5.97
CA LEU A 185 9.73 -0.15 6.19
C LEU A 185 10.46 -1.34 5.57
N GLU A 186 11.54 -1.09 4.86
CA GLU A 186 12.34 -2.09 4.16
C GLU A 186 13.83 -1.91 4.47
N ALA A 187 14.46 -2.92 5.06
CA ALA A 187 15.85 -2.86 5.50
C ALA A 187 16.80 -3.51 4.49
N GLY A 188 17.91 -2.84 4.19
CA GLY A 188 18.98 -3.33 3.31
C GLY A 188 18.55 -3.53 1.86
N GLU A 189 19.32 -4.32 1.13
CA GLU A 189 18.99 -4.72 -0.24
C GLU A 189 17.94 -5.85 -0.24
N ALA A 190 17.36 -6.12 -1.41
CA ALA A 190 16.33 -7.14 -1.60
C ALA A 190 16.92 -8.56 -1.66
N GLU A 191 17.55 -8.97 -0.56
CA GLU A 191 18.22 -10.27 -0.40
C GLU A 191 17.77 -10.94 0.91
N LEU A 192 17.89 -12.27 0.98
CA LEU A 192 17.61 -13.02 2.20
C LEU A 192 18.82 -12.96 3.16
N ASP A 193 18.78 -12.02 4.10
CA ASP A 193 19.82 -11.87 5.13
C ASP A 193 19.24 -11.97 6.56
N LEU A 194 19.75 -12.92 7.33
CA LEU A 194 19.38 -13.13 8.74
C LEU A 194 19.68 -11.89 9.59
N VAL A 195 20.74 -11.14 9.30
CA VAL A 195 21.09 -9.91 10.00
C VAL A 195 19.99 -8.87 9.81
N LEU A 196 19.48 -8.69 8.58
CA LEU A 196 18.36 -7.79 8.30
C LEU A 196 17.09 -8.21 9.06
N ARG A 197 16.81 -9.52 9.13
CA ARG A 197 15.67 -10.05 9.89
C ARG A 197 15.78 -9.75 11.39
N PHE A 198 16.98 -9.84 11.97
CA PHE A 198 17.21 -9.46 13.36
C PHE A 198 17.12 -7.95 13.59
N ARG A 199 17.62 -7.13 12.67
CA ARG A 199 17.49 -5.67 12.74
C ARG A 199 16.03 -5.23 12.72
N ILE A 200 15.23 -5.78 11.80
CA ILE A 200 13.78 -5.54 11.74
C ILE A 200 13.09 -5.96 13.04
N HIS A 201 13.49 -7.10 13.62
CA HIS A 201 12.96 -7.52 14.91
C HIS A 201 13.32 -6.55 16.04
N ALA A 202 14.56 -6.09 16.09
CA ALA A 202 14.99 -5.13 17.10
C ALA A 202 14.23 -3.81 16.97
N LEU A 203 14.04 -3.30 15.75
CA LEU A 203 13.21 -2.11 15.50
C LEU A 203 11.77 -2.34 15.94
N MET A 204 11.17 -3.48 15.61
CA MET A 204 9.83 -3.84 16.06
C MET A 204 9.72 -3.79 17.59
N GLN A 205 10.65 -4.44 18.32
CA GLN A 205 10.65 -4.44 19.78
C GLN A 205 10.84 -3.04 20.37
N ALA A 206 11.70 -2.21 19.76
CA ALA A 206 11.91 -0.84 20.20
C ALA A 206 10.64 0.03 20.04
N LEU A 207 9.96 -0.11 18.90
CA LEU A 207 8.70 0.61 18.63
C LEU A 207 7.56 0.12 19.54
N GLU A 208 7.44 -1.19 19.77
CA GLU A 208 6.45 -1.77 20.69
C GLU A 208 6.70 -1.34 22.14
N GLY A 209 7.96 -1.34 22.58
CA GLY A 209 8.34 -0.93 23.94
C GLY A 209 8.11 0.56 24.21
N GLN A 210 8.00 1.37 23.15
CA GLN A 210 7.76 2.81 23.21
C GLN A 210 6.47 3.21 22.47
N ALA A 211 5.48 2.31 22.43
CA ALA A 211 4.27 2.48 21.65
C ALA A 211 3.64 3.85 21.86
N ARG A 212 3.44 4.58 20.77
CA ARG A 212 2.83 5.91 20.77
C ARG A 212 1.33 5.81 20.49
N GLU A 213 0.57 6.74 21.06
CA GLU A 213 -0.83 6.90 20.71
C GLU A 213 -0.96 7.11 19.19
N GLY A 214 -1.89 6.38 18.56
CA GLY A 214 -2.08 6.38 17.11
C GLY A 214 -1.41 5.23 16.37
N ILE A 215 -0.52 4.43 16.98
CA ILE A 215 -0.16 3.12 16.41
C ILE A 215 -1.29 2.12 16.68
N ILE A 216 -1.72 1.42 15.64
CA ILE A 216 -2.77 0.39 15.71
C ILE A 216 -2.12 -0.98 15.82
N ASP A 217 -1.22 -1.31 14.89
CA ASP A 217 -0.46 -2.56 14.88
C ASP A 217 0.88 -2.41 14.17
N ILE A 218 1.79 -3.34 14.48
CA ILE A 218 3.13 -3.45 13.91
C ILE A 218 3.29 -4.89 13.43
N THR A 219 3.44 -5.07 12.12
CA THR A 219 3.49 -6.41 11.51
C THR A 219 4.87 -6.66 10.91
N PRO A 220 5.63 -7.68 11.36
CA PRO A 220 6.94 -8.00 10.79
C PRO A 220 6.83 -8.84 9.51
N GLY A 221 7.71 -8.57 8.55
CA GLY A 221 8.00 -9.40 7.37
C GLY A 221 9.38 -10.05 7.46
N ILE A 222 9.93 -10.48 6.31
CA ILE A 222 11.27 -11.08 6.24
C ILE A 222 12.36 -10.03 6.51
N ARG A 223 12.35 -8.96 5.71
CA ARG A 223 13.29 -7.82 5.80
C ARG A 223 12.55 -6.49 5.87
N SER A 224 11.31 -6.54 6.32
CA SER A 224 10.38 -5.42 6.32
C SER A 224 9.55 -5.37 7.59
N LEU A 225 9.03 -4.19 7.89
CA LEU A 225 8.12 -3.95 9.00
C LEU A 225 7.01 -3.03 8.51
N GLN A 226 5.75 -3.42 8.65
CA GLN A 226 4.64 -2.54 8.31
C GLN A 226 4.06 -1.94 9.60
N LEU A 227 3.88 -0.62 9.59
CA LEU A 227 3.25 0.12 10.67
C LEU A 227 1.86 0.55 10.21
N HIS A 228 0.83 0.08 10.89
CA HIS A 228 -0.54 0.56 10.72
C HIS A 228 -0.82 1.62 11.78
N PHE A 229 -1.20 2.82 11.35
CA PHE A 229 -1.36 3.96 12.23
C PHE A 229 -2.57 4.82 11.87
N GLN A 230 -3.03 5.60 12.83
CA GLN A 230 -4.10 6.57 12.69
C GLN A 230 -3.50 7.97 12.45
N PRO A 231 -3.53 8.50 11.22
CA PRO A 231 -2.84 9.75 10.89
C PRO A 231 -3.38 10.99 11.58
N GLU A 232 -4.65 10.97 12.01
CA GLU A 232 -5.25 12.04 12.80
C GLU A 232 -4.70 12.14 14.22
N THR A 233 -4.13 11.05 14.73
CA THR A 233 -3.53 10.98 16.06
C THR A 233 -2.00 11.05 15.98
N LEU A 234 -1.41 10.39 14.99
CA LEU A 234 0.03 10.35 14.76
C LEU A 234 0.35 10.78 13.32
N ALA A 235 0.81 12.02 13.16
CA ALA A 235 1.21 12.54 11.85
C ALA A 235 2.37 11.74 11.24
N LEU A 236 2.36 11.58 9.92
CA LEU A 236 3.37 10.81 9.19
C LEU A 236 4.79 11.33 9.47
N GLU A 237 4.99 12.65 9.52
CA GLU A 237 6.29 13.25 9.78
C GLU A 237 6.82 12.89 11.17
N THR A 238 5.93 12.80 12.17
CA THR A 238 6.28 12.40 13.54
C THR A 238 6.60 10.91 13.61
N LEU A 239 5.87 10.08 12.86
CA LEU A 239 6.16 8.65 12.72
C LEU A 239 7.52 8.42 12.06
N LEU A 240 7.81 9.10 10.96
CA LEU A 240 9.10 9.00 10.25
C LEU A 240 10.26 9.44 11.14
N ALA A 241 10.13 10.58 11.84
CA ALA A 241 11.14 11.05 12.77
C ALA A 241 11.41 10.01 13.87
N TRP A 242 10.36 9.40 14.43
CA TRP A 242 10.50 8.35 15.43
C TRP A 242 11.23 7.13 14.89
N VAL A 243 10.78 6.56 13.78
CA VAL A 243 11.40 5.40 13.15
C VAL A 243 12.86 5.67 12.83
N SER A 244 13.18 6.86 12.29
CA SER A 244 14.57 7.22 11.98
C SER A 244 15.46 7.28 13.23
N GLY A 245 14.91 7.73 14.36
CA GLY A 245 15.61 7.80 15.63
C GLY A 245 15.92 6.42 16.20
N GLU A 246 14.93 5.53 16.22
CA GLU A 246 15.10 4.14 16.70
C GLU A 246 16.01 3.32 15.79
N TRP A 247 16.03 3.61 14.49
CA TRP A 247 16.89 2.89 13.55
C TRP A 247 18.37 3.32 13.64
N ALA A 248 18.64 4.51 14.17
CA ALA A 248 20.00 5.04 14.32
C ALA A 248 20.73 4.48 15.56
N THR A 249 19.99 3.99 16.56
CA THR A 249 20.52 3.37 17.79
C THR A 249 20.93 1.91 17.59
#